data_AF-A0A2E0C562-F1
#
_entry.id   AF-A0A2E0C562-F1
#
_cell.length_a   1.000
_cell.length_b   1.000
_cell.length_c   1.000
_cell.angle_alpha   90.00
_cell.angle_beta   90.00
_cell.angle_gamma   90.00
#
_symmetry.space_group_name_H-M   'P 1'
#
loop_
_entity.id
_entity.type
_entity.pdbx_description
1 polymer ?
#
loop_
_entity_poly.entity_id
_entity_poly.type
_entity_poly.pdbx_seq_one_letter_code
_entity_poly.pdbx_strand_id
1 'polypeptide(L)'
;MGKKEGDFIGYFSNGDHNFIFQFTDGEYNGTNKIWTKNGILIEESNFKNGYEDGAQKRWYNNGKVKSNYIIKNNRRYGLLGTQNCVNVSKKSGYL
;
A
#
# COMPACT_ATOMS: atom_id res chain seq x y z
N MET A 1 -27.40 10.42 2.37
CA MET A 1 -26.15 9.84 2.91
C MET A 1 -25.00 10.74 2.52
N GLY A 2 -24.15 11.13 3.47
CA GLY A 2 -22.97 11.98 3.20
C GLY A 2 -21.83 11.18 2.57
N LYS A 3 -21.11 11.79 1.63
CA LYS A 3 -19.86 11.26 1.09
C LYS A 3 -18.73 11.46 2.10
N LYS A 4 -17.69 10.63 2.03
CA LYS A 4 -16.47 10.82 2.83
C LYS A 4 -15.67 12.01 2.29
N GLU A 5 -15.14 12.83 3.19
CA GLU A 5 -14.35 14.02 2.87
C GLU A 5 -13.23 14.18 3.92
N GLY A 6 -12.02 14.51 3.48
CA GLY A 6 -10.85 14.73 4.32
C GLY A 6 -10.16 13.45 4.81
N ASP A 7 -9.38 13.60 5.90
CA ASP A 7 -8.60 12.50 6.48
C ASP A 7 -9.47 11.59 7.33
N PHE A 8 -9.47 10.31 6.99
CA PHE A 8 -10.09 9.24 7.75
C PHE A 8 -9.00 8.46 8.48
N ILE A 9 -8.95 8.62 9.80
CA ILE A 9 -7.87 8.10 10.63
C ILE A 9 -8.39 6.94 11.49
N GLY A 10 -7.73 5.80 11.37
CA GLY A 10 -7.93 4.65 12.25
C GLY A 10 -6.80 4.56 13.25
N TYR A 11 -7.13 4.15 14.47
CA TYR A 11 -6.15 3.96 15.56
C TYR A 11 -6.16 2.52 16.03
N PHE A 12 -5.02 2.04 16.52
CA PHE A 12 -4.93 0.83 17.33
C PHE A 12 -5.44 1.12 18.76
N SER A 13 -5.66 0.06 19.54
CA SER A 13 -6.16 0.19 20.92
C SER A 13 -5.19 0.93 21.85
N ASN A 14 -3.92 1.06 21.47
CA ASN A 14 -2.90 1.83 22.21
C ASN A 14 -2.85 3.32 21.81
N GLY A 15 -3.69 3.76 20.87
CA GLY A 15 -3.74 5.14 20.38
C GLY A 15 -2.82 5.45 19.20
N ASP A 16 -1.97 4.50 18.77
CA ASP A 16 -1.13 4.70 17.59
C ASP A 16 -1.95 4.62 16.30
N HIS A 17 -1.50 5.30 15.24
CA HIS A 17 -2.14 5.22 13.93
C HIS A 17 -2.10 3.79 13.38
N ASN A 18 -3.26 3.33 12.91
CA ASN A 18 -3.42 2.12 12.11
C ASN A 18 -3.42 2.50 10.62
N PHE A 19 -4.21 3.50 10.26
CA PHE A 19 -4.23 4.04 8.90
C PHE A 19 -4.61 5.52 8.89
N ILE A 20 -4.22 6.19 7.81
CA ILE A 20 -4.71 7.52 7.42
C ILE A 20 -5.09 7.39 5.95
N PHE A 21 -6.35 7.66 5.63
CA PHE A 21 -6.85 7.65 4.27
C PHE A 21 -7.45 9.00 3.90
N GLN A 22 -7.11 9.51 2.73
CA GLN A 22 -7.59 10.83 2.29
C GLN A 22 -8.72 10.66 1.30
N PHE A 23 -9.86 11.30 1.56
CA PHE A 23 -11.02 11.26 0.70
C PHE A 23 -11.40 12.64 0.16
N THR A 24 -11.84 12.68 -1.09
CA THR A 24 -12.58 13.79 -1.67
C THR A 24 -13.79 13.20 -2.39
N ASP A 25 -14.98 13.73 -2.13
CA ASP A 25 -16.20 13.35 -2.84
C ASP A 25 -16.57 11.86 -2.72
N GLY A 26 -16.11 11.20 -1.66
CA GLY A 26 -16.33 9.77 -1.40
C GLY A 26 -15.27 8.85 -2.00
N GLU A 27 -14.28 9.37 -2.72
CA GLU A 27 -13.21 8.62 -3.37
C GLU A 27 -11.85 8.90 -2.71
N TYR A 28 -10.91 7.95 -2.80
CA TYR A 28 -9.54 8.22 -2.34
C TYR A 28 -8.90 9.32 -3.19
N ASN A 29 -8.33 10.33 -2.54
CA ASN A 29 -7.70 11.45 -3.21
C ASN A 29 -6.61 12.03 -2.31
N GLY A 30 -5.35 11.74 -2.61
CA GLY A 30 -4.20 12.04 -1.77
C GLY A 30 -3.38 10.80 -1.40
N THR A 31 -2.63 10.89 -0.30
CA THR A 31 -1.72 9.84 0.16
C THR A 31 -2.33 9.04 1.29
N ASN A 32 -2.58 7.76 1.03
CA ASN A 32 -3.00 6.78 2.03
C ASN A 32 -1.77 6.12 2.68
N LYS A 33 -1.84 5.91 3.99
CA LYS A 33 -0.78 5.29 4.77
C LYS A 33 -1.32 4.23 5.72
N ILE A 34 -0.57 3.15 5.92
CA ILE A 34 -0.91 2.05 6.85
C ILE A 34 0.32 1.69 7.68
N TRP A 35 0.08 1.53 8.98
CA TRP A 35 1.10 1.17 9.96
C TRP A 35 0.76 -0.16 10.64
N THR A 36 1.79 -0.83 11.16
CA THR A 36 1.63 -1.95 12.08
C THR A 36 1.38 -1.44 13.50
N LYS A 37 0.94 -2.32 14.41
CA LYS A 37 0.75 -2.01 15.84
C LYS A 37 2.03 -1.52 16.55
N ASN A 38 3.20 -1.75 15.96
CA ASN A 38 4.49 -1.28 16.48
C ASN A 38 4.91 0.07 15.86
N GLY A 39 4.01 0.76 15.15
CA GLY A 39 4.29 2.05 14.51
C GLY A 39 5.11 1.97 13.21
N ILE A 40 5.37 0.78 12.68
CA ILE A 40 6.13 0.61 11.42
C ILE A 40 5.20 0.86 10.23
N LEU A 41 5.54 1.83 9.38
CA LEU A 41 4.86 2.07 8.10
C LEU A 41 5.09 0.90 7.14
N ILE A 42 4.00 0.31 6.64
CA ILE A 42 4.04 -0.85 5.73
C ILE A 42 3.43 -0.56 4.35
N GLU A 43 2.72 0.56 4.22
CA GLU A 43 2.16 0.99 2.94
C GLU A 43 2.05 2.52 2.88
N GLU A 44 2.46 3.07 1.74
CA GLU A 44 2.21 4.45 1.33
C GLU A 44 1.78 4.42 -0.15
N SER A 45 0.54 4.86 -0.39
CA SER A 45 -0.12 4.71 -1.69
C SER A 45 -0.81 6.01 -2.08
N ASN A 46 -0.57 6.50 -3.29
CA ASN A 46 -1.10 7.77 -3.78
C ASN A 46 -2.29 7.55 -4.72
N PHE A 47 -3.34 8.34 -4.52
CA PHE A 47 -4.59 8.26 -5.27
C PHE A 47 -5.01 9.61 -5.83
N LYS A 48 -5.67 9.58 -6.98
CA LYS A 48 -6.35 10.72 -7.60
C LYS A 48 -7.70 10.27 -8.14
N ASN A 49 -8.78 10.88 -7.66
CA ASN A 49 -10.15 10.55 -8.05
C ASN A 49 -10.45 9.04 -7.98
N GLY A 50 -10.06 8.40 -6.87
CA GLY A 50 -10.30 6.98 -6.63
C GLY A 50 -9.31 6.01 -7.29
N TYR A 51 -8.42 6.46 -8.16
CA TYR A 51 -7.43 5.62 -8.86
C TYR A 51 -6.02 5.82 -8.33
N GLU A 52 -5.20 4.77 -8.34
CA GLU A 52 -3.76 4.89 -8.05
C GLU A 52 -3.12 5.88 -9.04
N ASP A 53 -2.44 6.90 -8.55
CA ASP A 53 -1.72 7.90 -9.35
C ASP A 53 -0.46 8.34 -8.62
N GLY A 54 0.70 8.31 -9.29
CA GLY A 54 1.97 8.58 -8.65
C GLY A 54 2.56 7.38 -7.90
N ALA A 55 3.40 7.65 -6.90
CA ALA A 55 4.26 6.66 -6.27
C ALA A 55 3.48 5.71 -5.34
N GLN A 56 3.84 4.43 -5.36
CA GLN A 56 3.25 3.37 -4.55
C GLN A 56 4.38 2.58 -3.90
N LYS A 57 4.33 2.40 -2.59
CA LYS A 57 5.40 1.71 -1.86
C LYS A 57 4.84 0.88 -0.73
N ARG A 58 5.32 -0.36 -0.63
CA ARG A 58 5.00 -1.28 0.46
C ARG A 58 6.25 -1.91 0.99
N TRP A 59 6.24 -2.19 2.28
CA TRP A 59 7.34 -2.80 3.00
C TRP A 59 6.86 -4.02 3.79
N TYR A 60 7.76 -4.96 3.99
CA TYR A 60 7.61 -5.96 5.03
C TYR A 60 7.93 -5.33 6.40
N ASN A 61 7.48 -5.97 7.49
CA ASN A 61 7.77 -5.51 8.86
C ASN A 61 9.27 -5.40 9.18
N ASN A 62 10.13 -6.09 8.42
CA ASN A 62 11.59 -6.00 8.53
C ASN A 62 12.20 -4.84 7.73
N GLY A 63 11.38 -3.94 7.18
CA GLY A 63 11.81 -2.78 6.39
C GLY A 63 12.20 -3.09 4.94
N LYS A 64 12.23 -4.36 4.52
CA LYS A 64 12.51 -4.70 3.11
C LYS A 64 11.36 -4.27 2.21
N VAL A 65 11.70 -3.75 1.04
CA VAL A 65 10.72 -3.36 0.03
C VAL A 65 9.96 -4.60 -0.46
N LYS A 66 8.64 -4.55 -0.36
CA LYS A 66 7.71 -5.55 -0.91
C LYS A 66 7.28 -5.16 -2.33
N SER A 67 6.99 -3.87 -2.54
CA SER A 67 6.73 -3.28 -3.85
C SER A 67 7.15 -1.81 -3.86
N ASN A 68 7.61 -1.32 -5.00
CA ASN A 68 7.98 0.07 -5.22
C ASN A 68 7.80 0.39 -6.71
N TYR A 69 6.72 1.09 -7.03
CA TYR A 69 6.36 1.41 -8.41
C TYR A 69 5.67 2.77 -8.48
N ILE A 70 5.57 3.31 -9.69
CA ILE A 70 4.83 4.54 -9.98
C ILE A 70 3.74 4.25 -11.01
N ILE A 71 2.56 4.84 -10.80
CA ILE A 71 1.53 4.94 -11.83
C ILE A 71 1.69 6.28 -12.52
N LYS A 72 1.86 6.26 -13.85
CA LYS A 72 1.87 7.46 -14.70
C LYS A 72 1.10 7.16 -15.97
N ASN A 73 0.12 8.00 -16.30
CA ASN A 73 -0.73 7.82 -17.49
C ASN A 73 -1.36 6.42 -17.54
N ASN A 74 -1.92 5.97 -16.41
CA ASN A 74 -2.54 4.65 -16.22
C ASN A 74 -1.60 3.45 -16.50
N ARG A 75 -0.29 3.65 -16.50
CA ARG A 75 0.72 2.59 -16.66
C ARG A 75 1.56 2.46 -15.41
N ARG A 76 1.89 1.22 -15.04
CA ARG A 76 2.73 0.90 -13.89
C ARG A 76 4.20 0.76 -14.30
N TYR A 77 5.10 1.36 -13.52
CA TYR A 77 6.54 1.25 -13.72
C TYR A 77 7.24 0.92 -12.39
N GLY A 78 7.98 -0.17 -12.35
CA GLY A 78 8.78 -0.55 -11.19
C GLY A 78 8.44 -1.94 -10.64
N LEU A 79 8.81 -2.17 -9.39
CA LEU A 79 8.68 -3.44 -8.70
C LEU A 79 7.25 -3.59 -8.15
N LEU A 80 6.42 -4.40 -8.81
CA LEU A 80 5.05 -4.66 -8.37
C LEU A 80 4.94 -5.68 -7.22
N GLY A 81 6.02 -6.43 -6.97
CA GLY A 81 6.07 -7.47 -5.94
C GLY A 81 7.30 -8.35 -6.08
N THR A 82 7.73 -8.98 -4.99
CA THR A 82 8.76 -10.02 -5.03
C THR A 82 8.11 -11.37 -5.32
N GLN A 83 8.10 -11.83 -6.57
CA GLN A 83 8.09 -13.27 -6.80
C GLN A 83 9.48 -13.77 -6.43
N ASN A 84 9.60 -14.46 -5.29
CA ASN A 84 10.86 -15.11 -4.94
C ASN A 84 11.23 -16.07 -6.07
N CYS A 85 12.43 -15.92 -6.63
CA CYS A 85 12.98 -16.91 -7.54
C CYS A 85 13.07 -18.24 -6.80
N VAL A 86 12.17 -19.16 -7.09
CA VAL A 86 12.25 -20.54 -6.61
C VAL A 86 13.22 -21.28 -7.52
N ASN A 87 14.21 -21.95 -6.94
CA ASN A 87 15.06 -22.84 -7.71
C ASN A 87 14.16 -23.90 -8.37
N VAL A 88 14.30 -24.07 -9.69
CA VAL A 88 13.51 -25.03 -10.48
C VAL A 88 13.64 -26.45 -9.91
N SER A 89 14.78 -26.79 -9.29
CA SER A 89 14.99 -28.10 -8.66
C SER A 89 14.07 -28.39 -7.47
N LYS A 90 13.50 -27.36 -6.81
CA LYS A 90 12.55 -27.55 -5.70
C LYS A 90 11.11 -27.78 -6.16
N LYS A 91 10.81 -27.70 -7.46
CA LYS A 91 9.47 -27.95 -8.02
C LYS A 91 9.21 -29.41 -8.43
N SER A 92 10.23 -30.26 -8.49
CA SER A 92 10.10 -31.67 -8.94
C SER A 92 9.86 -32.67 -7.81
N GLY A 93 9.08 -32.29 -6.79
CA GLY A 93 8.69 -33.15 -5.67
C GLY A 93 7.25 -33.70 -5.76
N TYR A 94 6.70 -33.84 -6.97
CA TYR A 94 5.45 -34.56 -7.22
C TYR A 94 5.75 -35.75 -8.14
N LEU A 95 6.14 -36.86 -7.52
CA LEU A 95 5.82 -38.22 -7.94
C LEU A 95 5.28 -38.94 -6.70
#